data_AF-A0A925GW28-F1
#
_entry.id   AF-A0A925GW28-F1
#
_cell.length_a   1.000
_cell.length_b   1.000
_cell.length_c   1.000
_cell.angle_alpha   90.00
_cell.angle_beta   90.00
_cell.angle_gamma   90.00
#
_symmetry.space_group_name_H-M   'P 1'
#
loop_
_entity.id
_entity.type
_entity.pdbx_description
1 polymer ?
#
loop_
_entity_poly.entity_id
_entity_poly.type
_entity_poly.pdbx_seq_one_letter_code
_entity_poly.pdbx_strand_id
1 'polypeptide(L)'
;VLWHRILRGIQQDFKYRTVTTKDIVSYINAKTETDFTYFFDQYLKYPAIPTLMLELAERGTSLEVRYRWVADVKDFRMPIRVSKSKSQSGFIHPTTTWQTITLPAMAEDDFEVDEAGFYVTVEQQ
;
A
#
# COMPACT_ATOMS: atom_id res chain seq x y z
N VAL A 1 6.02 16.90 -6.32
CA VAL A 1 7.04 17.48 -7.25
C VAL A 1 7.97 16.42 -7.84
N LEU A 2 8.45 15.43 -7.07
CA LEU A 2 9.29 14.33 -7.54
C LEU A 2 8.62 13.46 -8.62
N TRP A 3 7.38 13.05 -8.40
CA TRP A 3 6.60 12.22 -9.35
C TRP A 3 6.60 12.78 -10.78
N HIS A 4 6.18 14.03 -10.95
CA HIS A 4 6.18 14.70 -12.26
C HIS A 4 7.58 14.87 -12.87
N ARG A 5 8.65 14.88 -12.07
CA ARG A 5 10.02 14.89 -12.57
C ARG A 5 10.42 13.51 -13.09
N ILE A 6 10.05 12.43 -12.40
CA ILE A 6 10.29 11.06 -12.83
C ILE A 6 9.60 10.81 -14.17
N LEU A 7 8.32 11.16 -14.30
CA LEU A 7 7.57 10.97 -15.54
C LEU A 7 8.21 11.71 -16.73
N ARG A 8 8.62 12.96 -16.53
CA ARG A 8 9.35 13.73 -17.57
C ARG A 8 10.72 13.13 -17.87
N GLY A 9 11.44 12.70 -16.84
CA GLY A 9 12.75 12.08 -16.97
C GLY A 9 12.71 10.78 -17.77
N ILE A 10 11.68 9.94 -17.58
CA ILE A 10 11.48 8.74 -18.40
C ILE A 10 11.40 9.09 -19.89
N GLN A 11 10.62 10.11 -20.26
CA GLN A 11 10.48 10.54 -21.65
C GLN A 11 11.77 11.12 -22.24
N GLN A 12 12.58 11.78 -21.42
CA GLN A 12 13.83 12.41 -21.84
C GLN A 12 14.99 11.41 -21.94
N ASP A 13 15.19 10.61 -20.89
CA ASP A 13 16.35 9.72 -20.74
C ASP A 13 16.24 8.46 -21.61
N PHE A 14 15.01 8.01 -21.91
CA PHE A 14 14.74 6.87 -22.78
C PHE A 14 14.20 7.27 -24.15
N LYS A 15 14.36 8.54 -24.54
CA LYS A 15 13.91 9.04 -25.84
C LYS A 15 14.49 8.19 -26.98
N TYR A 16 13.62 7.76 -27.90
CA TYR A 16 13.96 6.92 -29.06
C TYR A 16 14.55 5.54 -28.71
N ARG A 17 14.29 5.02 -27.50
CA ARG A 17 14.70 3.68 -27.08
C ARG A 17 13.47 2.82 -26.83
N THR A 18 13.60 1.52 -27.13
CA THR A 18 12.66 0.52 -26.63
C THR A 18 13.12 0.14 -25.22
N VAL A 19 12.23 0.22 -24.25
CA VAL A 19 12.51 -0.06 -22.84
C VAL A 19 11.68 -1.23 -22.34
N THR A 20 12.18 -1.89 -21.32
CA THR A 20 11.52 -2.99 -20.62
C THR A 20 10.95 -2.53 -19.28
N THR A 21 10.08 -3.35 -18.68
CA THR A 21 9.62 -3.14 -17.30
C THR A 21 10.78 -2.98 -16.33
N LYS A 22 11.84 -3.78 -16.48
CA LYS A 22 13.02 -3.71 -15.62
C LYS A 22 13.70 -2.35 -15.69
N ASP A 23 13.81 -1.76 -16.87
CA ASP A 23 14.43 -0.44 -17.05
C ASP A 23 13.65 0.64 -16.32
N ILE A 24 12.32 0.63 -16.44
CA ILE A 24 11.44 1.60 -15.80
C ILE A 24 11.44 1.44 -14.27
N VAL A 25 11.29 0.22 -13.76
CA VAL A 25 11.31 -0.03 -12.30
C VAL A 25 12.66 0.38 -11.71
N SER A 26 13.76 0.01 -12.37
CA SER A 26 15.11 0.40 -11.92
C SER A 26 15.30 1.91 -11.93
N TYR A 27 14.79 2.60 -12.95
CA TYR A 27 14.82 4.06 -13.04
C TYR A 27 14.04 4.72 -11.89
N ILE A 28 12.82 4.25 -11.61
CA ILE A 28 11.99 4.79 -10.53
C ILE A 28 12.66 4.56 -9.17
N ASN A 29 13.16 3.35 -8.91
CA ASN A 29 13.87 3.04 -7.67
C ASN A 29 15.09 3.95 -7.47
N ALA A 30 15.87 4.18 -8.54
CA ALA A 30 17.03 5.07 -8.49
C ALA A 30 16.65 6.54 -8.23
N LYS A 31 15.56 7.05 -8.82
CA LYS A 31 15.12 8.45 -8.62
C LYS A 31 14.41 8.69 -7.28
N THR A 32 13.86 7.65 -6.68
CA THR A 32 13.14 7.71 -5.40
C THR A 32 13.98 7.26 -4.21
N GLU A 33 15.15 6.66 -4.47
CA GLU A 33 16.02 6.04 -3.46
C GLU A 33 15.27 5.00 -2.61
N THR A 34 14.23 4.40 -3.18
CA THR A 34 13.32 3.48 -2.51
C THR A 34 13.07 2.28 -3.41
N ASP A 35 13.07 1.07 -2.84
CA ASP A 35 12.76 -0.14 -3.58
C ASP A 35 11.23 -0.34 -3.69
N PHE A 36 10.69 -0.12 -4.89
CA PHE A 36 9.29 -0.37 -5.24
C PHE A 36 9.10 -1.69 -6.02
N THR A 37 10.10 -2.57 -6.06
CA THR A 37 10.00 -3.84 -6.81
C THR A 37 8.80 -4.66 -6.34
N TYR A 38 8.55 -4.73 -5.03
CA TYR A 38 7.41 -5.45 -4.47
C TYR A 38 6.05 -4.97 -5.02
N PHE A 39 5.91 -3.66 -5.23
CA PHE A 39 4.69 -3.03 -5.73
C PHE A 39 4.49 -3.38 -7.21
N PHE A 40 5.51 -3.14 -8.03
CA PHE A 40 5.43 -3.40 -9.46
C PHE A 40 5.27 -4.89 -9.75
N ASP A 41 5.94 -5.76 -9.00
CA ASP A 41 5.81 -7.19 -9.18
C ASP A 41 4.38 -7.67 -8.91
N GLN A 42 3.71 -7.18 -7.87
CA GLN A 42 2.33 -7.57 -7.58
C GLN A 42 1.39 -7.17 -8.73
N TYR A 43 1.47 -5.92 -9.20
CA TYR A 43 0.51 -5.41 -10.19
C TYR A 43 0.85 -5.73 -11.65
N LEU A 44 2.11 -6.06 -11.97
CA LEU A 44 2.53 -6.36 -13.34
C LEU A 44 2.73 -7.84 -13.62
N LYS A 45 3.04 -8.67 -12.61
CA LYS A 45 3.34 -10.09 -12.81
C LYS A 45 2.21 -11.02 -12.36
N TYR A 46 1.35 -10.59 -11.44
CA TYR A 46 0.28 -11.41 -10.88
C TYR A 46 -1.10 -10.82 -11.21
N PRO A 47 -2.08 -11.66 -11.57
CA PRO A 47 -3.42 -11.19 -11.89
C PRO A 47 -4.28 -10.91 -10.63
N ALA A 48 -3.90 -11.46 -9.47
CA ALA A 48 -4.68 -11.29 -8.25
C ALA A 48 -4.42 -9.92 -7.61
N ILE A 49 -5.51 -9.27 -7.19
CA ILE A 49 -5.47 -8.00 -6.47
C ILE A 49 -5.02 -8.29 -5.02
N PRO A 50 -4.04 -7.55 -4.47
CA PRO A 50 -3.65 -7.73 -3.08
C PRO A 50 -4.82 -7.41 -2.16
N THR A 51 -5.06 -8.29 -1.18
CA THR A 51 -6.16 -8.18 -0.22
C THR A 51 -5.62 -7.76 1.14
N LEU A 52 -6.15 -6.67 1.70
CA LEU A 52 -5.92 -6.27 3.07
C LEU A 52 -6.88 -7.05 3.97
N MET A 53 -6.34 -8.00 4.72
CA MET A 53 -7.11 -8.78 5.69
C MET A 53 -7.11 -8.05 7.03
N LEU A 54 -8.30 -7.90 7.62
CA LEU A 54 -8.54 -7.18 8.87
C LEU A 54 -9.27 -8.07 9.89
N GLU A 55 -8.85 -7.97 11.14
CA GLU A 55 -9.53 -8.50 12.31
C GLU A 55 -9.73 -7.30 13.27
N LEU A 56 -10.98 -6.95 13.55
CA LEU A 56 -11.34 -5.82 14.43
C LEU A 56 -11.83 -6.36 15.78
N ALA A 57 -11.33 -5.78 16.88
CA ALA A 57 -11.76 -6.16 18.22
C ALA A 57 -11.85 -4.95 19.15
N GLU A 58 -13.05 -4.67 19.64
CA GLU A 58 -13.26 -3.62 20.64
C GLU A 58 -12.70 -4.01 22.01
N ARG A 59 -11.93 -3.10 22.60
CA ARG A 59 -11.31 -3.18 23.92
C ARG A 59 -11.67 -1.94 24.71
N GLY A 60 -12.84 -1.95 25.33
CA GLY A 60 -13.36 -0.82 26.10
C GLY A 60 -13.64 0.39 25.22
N THR A 61 -12.87 1.47 25.36
CA THR A 61 -12.96 2.67 24.52
C THR A 61 -11.95 2.69 23.38
N SER A 62 -11.25 1.59 23.13
CA SER A 62 -10.23 1.47 22.09
C SER A 62 -10.55 0.33 21.14
N LEU A 63 -10.11 0.47 19.89
CA LEU A 63 -10.20 -0.56 18.86
C LEU A 63 -8.83 -1.19 18.64
N GLU A 64 -8.73 -2.51 18.78
CA GLU A 64 -7.57 -3.27 18.35
C GLU A 64 -7.79 -3.71 16.89
N VAL A 65 -6.92 -3.24 15.99
CA VAL A 65 -6.97 -3.57 14.56
C VAL A 65 -5.78 -4.46 14.25
N ARG A 66 -6.06 -5.72 13.93
CA ARG A 66 -5.08 -6.68 13.41
C ARG A 66 -5.19 -6.71 11.90
N TYR A 67 -4.06 -6.60 11.22
CA TYR A 67 -4.04 -6.46 9.77
C TYR A 67 -2.82 -7.13 9.12
N ARG A 68 -2.99 -7.57 7.87
CA ARG A 68 -1.89 -8.05 7.00
C ARG A 68 -2.28 -8.00 5.53
N TRP A 69 -1.28 -8.04 4.66
CA TRP A 69 -1.46 -8.28 3.23
C TRP A 69 -1.57 -9.77 2.92
N VAL A 70 -2.53 -10.12 2.07
CA VAL A 70 -2.58 -11.38 1.31
C VAL A 70 -2.30 -11.03 -0.15
N ALA A 71 -1.12 -11.42 -0.63
CA ALA A 71 -0.60 -11.08 -1.95
C ALA A 71 0.36 -12.18 -2.44
N ASP A 72 0.58 -12.29 -3.76
CA ASP A 72 1.49 -13.27 -4.35
C ASP A 72 2.97 -12.92 -4.09
N VAL A 73 3.28 -11.63 -4.00
CA VAL A 73 4.62 -11.15 -3.65
C VAL A 73 4.88 -11.35 -2.15
N LYS A 74 5.88 -12.17 -1.83
CA LYS A 74 6.19 -12.60 -0.45
C LYS A 74 6.49 -11.45 0.52
N ASP A 75 7.14 -10.40 0.03
CA ASP A 75 7.57 -9.22 0.79
C ASP A 75 6.70 -7.98 0.49
N PHE A 76 5.45 -8.20 0.04
CA PHE A 76 4.52 -7.12 -0.25
C PHE A 76 4.26 -6.26 0.99
N ARG A 77 4.52 -4.96 0.85
CA ARG A 77 4.56 -3.99 1.95
C ARG A 77 4.01 -2.62 1.56
N MET A 78 2.95 -2.61 0.73
CA MET A 78 2.36 -1.37 0.26
C MET A 78 1.70 -0.62 1.42
N PRO A 79 2.04 0.66 1.66
CA PRO A 79 1.33 1.48 2.65
C PRO A 79 -0.12 1.69 2.21
N ILE A 80 -1.03 1.73 3.16
CA ILE A 80 -2.45 2.02 2.91
C ILE A 80 -2.97 3.03 3.91
N ARG A 81 -3.92 3.87 3.46
CA ARG A 81 -4.53 4.90 4.29
C ARG A 81 -5.76 4.35 4.99
N VAL A 82 -5.82 4.58 6.30
CA VAL A 82 -6.92 4.15 7.18
C VAL A 82 -7.34 5.29 8.11
N SER A 83 -8.54 5.23 8.63
CA SER A 83 -9.01 6.11 9.70
C SER A 83 -8.25 5.81 11.00
N LYS A 84 -7.65 6.84 11.60
CA LYS A 84 -6.98 6.79 12.91
C LYS A 84 -7.79 7.48 14.01
N SER A 85 -8.71 8.34 13.64
CA SER A 85 -9.77 8.91 14.49
C SER A 85 -10.92 9.42 13.62
N LYS A 86 -12.02 9.89 14.23
CA LYS A 86 -13.19 10.47 13.52
C LYS A 86 -12.88 11.58 12.53
N SER A 87 -11.73 12.25 12.65
CA SER A 87 -11.35 13.37 11.78
C SER A 87 -9.94 13.25 11.21
N GLN A 88 -9.22 12.16 11.51
CA GLN A 88 -7.86 11.97 11.05
C GLN A 88 -7.69 10.60 10.39
N SER A 89 -7.25 10.64 9.14
CA SER A 89 -6.72 9.48 8.43
C SER A 89 -5.20 9.46 8.53
N GLY A 90 -4.60 8.28 8.51
CA GLY A 90 -3.16 8.13 8.40
C GLY A 90 -2.76 6.88 7.66
N PHE A 91 -1.48 6.78 7.32
CA PHE A 91 -0.94 5.56 6.73
C PHE A 91 -0.62 4.53 7.81
N ILE A 92 -0.84 3.27 7.45
CA ILE A 92 -0.26 2.09 8.08
C ILE A 92 0.64 1.40 7.05
N HIS A 93 1.55 0.55 7.53
CA HIS A 93 2.54 -0.16 6.70
C HIS A 93 2.41 -1.67 6.87
N PRO A 94 1.31 -2.29 6.36
CA PRO A 94 1.12 -3.72 6.47
C PRO A 94 2.22 -4.48 5.74
N THR A 95 2.51 -5.67 6.24
CA THR A 95 3.34 -6.68 5.58
C THR A 95 2.50 -7.94 5.38
N THR A 96 3.08 -8.99 4.80
CA THR A 96 2.44 -10.31 4.67
C THR A 96 2.29 -11.05 6.01
N THR A 97 2.82 -10.49 7.10
CA THR A 97 2.70 -11.00 8.47
C THR A 97 1.69 -10.16 9.25
N TRP A 98 0.99 -10.79 10.19
CA TRP A 98 0.07 -10.09 11.10
C TRP A 98 0.78 -8.99 11.89
N GLN A 99 0.17 -7.81 11.90
CA GLN A 99 0.54 -6.68 12.72
C GLN A 99 -0.70 -6.17 13.46
N THR A 100 -0.49 -5.50 14.59
CA THR A 100 -1.57 -4.94 15.40
C THR A 100 -1.32 -3.46 15.65
N ILE A 101 -2.37 -2.65 15.54
CA ILE A 101 -2.41 -1.29 16.08
C ILE A 101 -3.59 -1.15 17.04
N THR A 102 -3.44 -0.30 18.04
CA THR A 102 -4.52 0.06 18.95
C THR A 102 -4.88 1.52 18.72
N LEU A 103 -6.15 1.76 18.40
CA LEU A 103 -6.71 3.08 18.15
C LEU A 103 -7.56 3.49 19.36
N PRO A 104 -7.12 4.46 20.18
CA PRO A 104 -7.91 4.95 21.30
C PRO A 104 -9.09 5.79 20.83
N ALA A 105 -10.21 5.71 21.54
CA ALA A 105 -11.45 6.43 21.23
C ALA A 105 -11.97 6.17 19.80
N MET A 106 -11.85 4.92 19.34
CA MET A 106 -12.31 4.44 18.03
C MET A 106 -13.31 3.31 18.24
N ALA A 107 -14.46 3.37 17.56
CA ALA A 107 -15.41 2.28 17.44
C ALA A 107 -15.16 1.51 16.14
N GLU A 108 -15.62 0.27 16.05
CA GLU A 108 -15.47 -0.55 14.84
C GLU A 108 -16.08 0.13 13.60
N ASP A 109 -17.31 0.65 13.73
CA ASP A 109 -18.05 1.32 12.65
C ASP A 109 -17.39 2.62 12.15
N ASP A 110 -16.50 3.22 12.95
CA ASP A 110 -15.76 4.44 12.59
C ASP A 110 -14.43 4.12 11.86
N PHE A 111 -14.02 2.85 11.80
CA PHE A 111 -12.79 2.43 11.14
C PHE A 111 -13.03 2.17 9.66
N GLU A 112 -12.40 2.99 8.82
CA GLU A 112 -12.49 2.89 7.37
C GLU A 112 -11.10 2.74 6.73
N VAL A 113 -11.07 2.01 5.62
CA VAL A 113 -9.92 1.92 4.72
C VAL A 113 -10.22 2.74 3.47
N ASP A 114 -9.23 3.49 2.96
CA ASP A 114 -9.39 4.30 1.74
C ASP A 114 -9.43 3.41 0.49
N GLU A 115 -10.55 2.75 0.23
CA GLU A 115 -10.72 1.88 -0.96
C GLU A 115 -10.85 2.70 -2.26
N ALA A 116 -11.23 3.98 -2.18
CA ALA A 116 -11.33 4.85 -3.35
C ALA A 116 -9.95 5.30 -3.86
N GLY A 117 -8.98 5.49 -2.96
CA GLY A 117 -7.62 5.91 -3.29
C GLY A 117 -6.67 4.76 -3.66
N PHE A 118 -7.06 3.50 -3.44
CA PHE A 118 -6.19 2.33 -3.55
C PHE A 118 -6.84 1.20 -4.34
N TYR A 119 -6.10 0.61 -5.28
CA TYR A 119 -6.57 -0.55 -6.04
C TYR A 119 -6.27 -1.85 -5.28
N VAL A 120 -7.07 -2.12 -4.24
CA VAL A 120 -6.92 -3.28 -3.35
C VAL A 120 -8.29 -3.88 -3.04
N THR A 121 -8.32 -5.07 -2.46
CA THR A 121 -9.52 -5.62 -1.82
C THR A 121 -9.36 -5.52 -0.31
N VAL A 122 -10.45 -5.23 0.41
CA VAL A 122 -10.46 -5.26 1.88
C VAL A 122 -11.37 -6.41 2.30
N GLU A 123 -10.87 -7.27 3.19
CA GLU A 123 -11.63 -8.39 3.74
C GLU A 123 -11.57 -8.32 5.27
N GLN A 124 -12.73 -8.23 5.90
CA GLN A 124 -12.88 -8.24 7.35
C GLN A 124 -13.35 -9.62 7.81
N GLN A 125 -12.66 -10.18 8.81
CA GLN A 125 -13.03 -11.44 9.47
C GLN A 125 -13.93 -11.24 10.68
#